data_AF-A0A654BAX6-F1
#
_entry.id   AF-A0A654BAX6-F1
#
_cell.length_a   1.000
_cell.length_b   1.000
_cell.length_c   1.000
_cell.angle_alpha   90.00
_cell.angle_beta   90.00
_cell.angle_gamma   90.00
#
_symmetry.space_group_name_H-M   'P 1'
#
loop_
_entity.id
_entity.type
_entity.pdbx_description
1 polymer ?
#
loop_
_entity_poly.entity_id
_entity_poly.type
_entity_poly.pdbx_seq_one_letter_code
_entity_poly.pdbx_strand_id
1 'polypeptide(L)'
;MKAISILTAVFFSCFASILMTARAQEAAKKLDYLVLMNADTLYGKISSIKDHKLKFENQQKEKLTFAPGQVFRAYWESKRKVYAPSYVENGLEPVQGTSPQVFQIGRYYTEEPTFAEVLVDGEIMVYYVSNLNLGGGGGMMFGTGGGGTMLSIGVSKSKYAYALKKSTGEVIEINSNTNGLFSNSKKKRTIALARLINDEPELFAEFENEKKYDYDLFIKYVMRYNELQLSKTSSEERKKLIIY
;
A
#
# COMPACT_ATOMS: atom_id res chain seq x y z
N MET A 1 -37.06 47.12 -22.55
CA MET A 1 -36.55 46.74 -21.21
C MET A 1 -36.72 45.26 -20.81
N LYS A 2 -37.50 44.43 -21.52
CA LYS A 2 -37.68 42.99 -21.16
C LYS A 2 -36.52 42.06 -21.60
N ALA A 3 -35.85 42.35 -22.71
CA ALA A 3 -34.77 41.49 -23.24
C ALA A 3 -33.48 41.52 -22.39
N ILE A 4 -33.16 42.67 -21.76
CA ILE A 4 -31.99 42.80 -20.88
C ILE A 4 -32.17 41.96 -19.61
N SER A 5 -33.40 41.84 -19.11
CA SER A 5 -33.73 41.07 -17.90
C SER A 5 -33.63 39.55 -18.09
N ILE A 6 -33.78 39.05 -19.31
CA ILE A 6 -33.66 37.61 -19.61
C ILE A 6 -32.18 37.24 -19.75
N LEU A 7 -31.38 38.10 -20.37
CA LEU A 7 -29.94 37.86 -20.57
C LEU A 7 -29.17 37.87 -19.23
N THR A 8 -29.54 38.74 -18.29
CA THR A 8 -28.94 38.75 -16.94
C THR A 8 -29.36 37.55 -16.09
N ALA A 9 -30.59 37.04 -16.24
CA ALA A 9 -31.06 35.84 -15.54
C ALA A 9 -30.33 34.57 -16.00
N VAL A 10 -30.06 34.43 -17.30
CA VAL A 10 -29.30 33.30 -17.87
C VAL A 10 -27.83 33.34 -17.44
N PHE A 11 -27.21 34.53 -17.39
CA PHE A 11 -25.85 34.67 -16.88
C PHE A 11 -25.75 34.31 -15.39
N PHE A 12 -26.71 34.74 -14.56
CA PHE A 12 -26.73 34.37 -13.15
C PHE A 12 -26.97 32.87 -12.92
N SER A 13 -27.80 32.20 -13.74
CA SER A 13 -28.01 30.75 -13.61
C SER A 13 -26.77 29.94 -14.01
N CYS A 14 -26.01 30.39 -15.01
CA CYS A 14 -24.75 29.75 -15.41
C CYS A 14 -23.65 29.92 -14.34
N PHE A 15 -23.54 31.10 -13.71
CA PHE A 15 -22.58 31.29 -12.61
C PHE A 15 -22.92 30.47 -11.37
N ALA A 16 -24.21 30.30 -11.05
CA ALA A 16 -24.65 29.47 -9.92
C ALA A 16 -24.34 27.98 -10.14
N SER A 17 -24.49 27.48 -11.38
CA SER A 17 -24.19 26.08 -11.71
C SER A 17 -22.68 25.80 -11.70
N ILE A 18 -21.84 26.74 -12.16
CA ILE A 18 -20.37 26.63 -12.07
C ILE A 18 -19.88 26.62 -10.62
N LEU A 19 -20.46 27.45 -9.73
CA LEU A 19 -20.13 27.44 -8.31
C LEU A 19 -20.54 26.14 -7.61
N MET A 20 -21.70 25.58 -7.97
CA MET A 20 -22.16 24.30 -7.40
C MET A 20 -21.29 23.13 -7.84
N THR A 21 -20.84 23.08 -9.09
CA THR A 21 -19.90 22.05 -9.56
C THR A 21 -18.54 22.16 -8.88
N ALA A 22 -18.03 23.38 -8.68
CA ALA A 22 -16.76 23.59 -7.99
C ALA A 22 -16.82 23.17 -6.51
N ARG A 23 -17.91 23.49 -5.79
CA ARG A 23 -18.12 23.04 -4.41
C ARG A 23 -18.34 21.54 -4.28
N ALA A 24 -19.05 20.92 -5.23
CA ALA A 24 -19.20 19.46 -5.27
C ALA A 24 -17.85 18.76 -5.50
N GLN A 25 -16.99 19.33 -6.34
CA GLN A 25 -15.64 18.84 -6.59
C GLN A 25 -14.70 19.03 -5.38
N GLU A 26 -14.84 20.14 -4.63
CA GLU A 26 -14.12 20.34 -3.36
C GLU A 26 -14.62 19.41 -2.23
N ALA A 27 -15.92 19.17 -2.15
CA ALA A 27 -16.50 18.24 -1.18
C ALA A 27 -16.08 16.78 -1.47
N ALA A 28 -15.98 16.41 -2.76
CA ALA A 28 -15.47 15.11 -3.18
C ALA A 28 -14.00 14.89 -2.77
N LYS A 29 -13.17 15.94 -2.72
CA LYS A 29 -11.76 15.86 -2.28
C LYS A 29 -11.57 15.46 -0.81
N LYS A 30 -12.64 15.42 0.00
CA LYS A 30 -12.58 14.99 1.42
C LYS A 30 -13.20 13.63 1.69
N LEU A 31 -13.75 12.97 0.66
CA LEU A 31 -14.35 11.64 0.82
C LEU A 31 -13.30 10.56 0.65
N ASP A 32 -13.50 9.45 1.35
CA ASP A 32 -12.77 8.24 1.05
C ASP A 32 -13.22 7.76 -0.34
N TYR A 33 -12.33 7.11 -1.09
CA TYR A 33 -12.71 6.59 -2.40
C TYR A 33 -11.98 5.28 -2.72
N LEU A 34 -12.63 4.48 -3.55
CA LEU A 34 -12.12 3.20 -4.06
C LEU A 34 -11.94 3.33 -5.56
N VAL A 35 -10.81 2.87 -6.08
CA VAL A 35 -10.65 2.55 -7.50
C VAL A 35 -10.82 1.04 -7.62
N LEU A 36 -11.81 0.61 -8.39
CA LEU A 36 -12.11 -0.80 -8.64
C LEU A 36 -11.19 -1.38 -9.72
N MET A 37 -11.14 -2.70 -9.85
CA MET A 37 -10.29 -3.37 -10.87
C MET A 37 -10.66 -3.00 -12.31
N ASN A 38 -11.90 -2.57 -12.56
CA ASN A 38 -12.35 -2.08 -13.86
C ASN A 38 -12.08 -0.57 -14.06
N ALA A 39 -11.26 0.04 -13.20
CA ALA A 39 -10.95 1.46 -13.15
C ALA A 39 -12.11 2.41 -12.77
N ASP A 40 -13.29 1.89 -12.40
CA ASP A 40 -14.36 2.73 -11.86
C ASP A 40 -13.97 3.28 -10.48
N THR A 41 -14.36 4.52 -10.20
CA THR A 41 -14.12 5.16 -8.90
C THR A 41 -15.41 5.32 -8.11
N LEU A 42 -15.43 4.80 -6.89
CA LEU A 42 -16.53 4.94 -5.94
C LEU A 42 -16.14 5.91 -4.82
N TYR A 43 -16.93 6.96 -4.63
CA TYR A 43 -16.76 7.93 -3.55
C TYR A 43 -17.71 7.63 -2.38
N GLY A 44 -17.24 7.80 -1.14
CA GLY A 44 -18.00 7.45 0.04
C GLY A 44 -17.19 7.44 1.33
N LYS A 45 -17.47 6.47 2.19
CA LYS A 45 -16.83 6.32 3.51
C LYS A 45 -16.35 4.89 3.72
N ILE A 46 -15.06 4.74 4.01
CA ILE A 46 -14.48 3.48 4.44
C ILE A 46 -14.71 3.35 5.94
N SER A 47 -15.37 2.25 6.34
CA SER A 47 -15.63 1.94 7.76
C SER A 47 -14.59 1.01 8.34
N SER A 48 -14.05 0.08 7.55
CA SER A 48 -13.06 -0.90 7.97
C SER A 48 -12.32 -1.47 6.77
N ILE A 49 -11.02 -1.70 6.94
CA ILE A 49 -10.20 -2.54 6.05
C ILE A 49 -9.54 -3.60 6.93
N LYS A 50 -9.70 -4.86 6.53
CA LYS A 50 -9.05 -6.05 7.09
C LYS A 50 -8.51 -6.87 5.92
N ASP A 51 -7.66 -7.84 6.21
CA ASP A 51 -6.89 -8.62 5.22
C ASP A 51 -7.75 -9.07 4.03
N HIS A 52 -8.90 -9.70 4.26
CA HIS A 52 -9.76 -10.18 3.16
C HIS A 52 -11.04 -9.35 2.94
N LYS A 53 -11.17 -8.19 3.58
CA LYS A 53 -12.46 -7.46 3.56
C LYS A 53 -12.32 -5.96 3.76
N LEU A 54 -12.88 -5.21 2.82
CA LEU A 54 -13.12 -3.77 2.91
C LEU A 54 -14.62 -3.51 3.05
N LYS A 55 -15.01 -2.70 4.04
CA LYS A 55 -16.39 -2.25 4.25
C LYS A 55 -16.53 -0.78 3.88
N PHE A 56 -17.44 -0.48 2.96
CA PHE A 56 -17.63 0.85 2.38
C PHE A 56 -19.10 1.27 2.44
N GLU A 57 -19.36 2.55 2.61
CA GLU A 57 -20.69 3.16 2.49
C GLU A 57 -20.64 4.19 1.35
N ASN A 58 -21.46 4.01 0.32
CA ASN A 58 -21.51 4.94 -0.81
C ASN A 58 -22.31 6.22 -0.45
N GLN A 59 -22.38 7.18 -1.37
CA GLN A 59 -23.10 8.43 -1.16
C GLN A 59 -24.62 8.26 -0.96
N GLN A 60 -25.19 7.16 -1.46
CA GLN A 60 -26.58 6.76 -1.26
C GLN A 60 -26.81 6.06 0.10
N LYS A 61 -25.79 5.98 0.96
CA LYS A 61 -25.79 5.27 2.26
C LYS A 61 -25.98 3.76 2.15
N GLU A 62 -25.74 3.19 0.98
CA GLU A 62 -25.70 1.75 0.78
C GLU A 62 -24.38 1.20 1.32
N LYS A 63 -24.47 0.10 2.07
CA LYS A 63 -23.32 -0.56 2.68
C LYS A 63 -22.83 -1.67 1.77
N LEU A 64 -21.64 -1.49 1.23
CA LEU A 64 -20.96 -2.41 0.33
C LEU A 64 -19.80 -3.11 1.04
N THR A 65 -19.48 -4.30 0.57
CA THR A 65 -18.31 -5.06 0.99
C THR A 65 -17.52 -5.47 -0.24
N PHE A 66 -16.21 -5.29 -0.19
CA PHE A 66 -15.29 -5.68 -1.25
C PHE A 66 -14.24 -6.66 -0.74
N ALA A 67 -13.97 -7.68 -1.53
CA ALA A 67 -12.79 -8.53 -1.40
C ALA A 67 -11.56 -7.85 -2.06
N PRO A 68 -10.33 -8.21 -1.69
CA PRO A 68 -9.10 -7.65 -2.27
C PRO A 68 -9.08 -7.71 -3.80
N GLY A 69 -9.47 -8.83 -4.41
CA GLY A 69 -9.51 -8.98 -5.87
C GLY A 69 -10.51 -8.07 -6.60
N GLN A 70 -11.32 -7.27 -5.91
CA GLN A 70 -12.30 -6.36 -6.51
C GLN A 70 -11.86 -4.89 -6.50
N VAL A 71 -10.82 -4.55 -5.75
CA VAL A 71 -10.40 -3.17 -5.50
C VAL A 71 -8.96 -3.00 -5.93
N PHE A 72 -8.71 -2.09 -6.85
CA PHE A 72 -7.35 -1.74 -7.27
C PHE A 72 -6.62 -0.90 -6.21
N ARG A 73 -7.30 0.15 -5.71
CA ARG A 73 -6.81 1.04 -4.64
C ARG A 73 -7.94 1.50 -3.74
N ALA A 74 -7.67 1.64 -2.46
CA ALA A 74 -8.56 2.26 -1.49
C ALA A 74 -7.87 3.43 -0.79
N TYR A 75 -8.41 4.62 -0.95
CA TYR A 75 -7.90 5.86 -0.36
C TYR A 75 -8.76 6.21 0.84
N TRP A 76 -8.21 5.96 2.03
CA TRP A 76 -8.84 6.26 3.30
C TRP A 76 -8.39 7.65 3.76
N GLU A 77 -8.98 8.68 3.17
CA GLU A 77 -8.63 10.09 3.35
C GLU A 77 -8.68 10.51 4.83
N SER A 78 -9.72 10.08 5.56
CA SER A 78 -9.85 10.39 7.00
C SER A 78 -8.71 9.84 7.86
N LYS A 79 -7.99 8.82 7.38
CA LYS A 79 -6.78 8.26 8.02
C LYS A 79 -5.49 8.62 7.30
N ARG A 80 -5.57 9.29 6.14
CA ARG A 80 -4.45 9.53 5.23
C ARG A 80 -3.68 8.26 4.88
N LYS A 81 -4.41 7.18 4.60
CA LYS A 81 -3.84 5.87 4.27
C LYS A 81 -4.33 5.39 2.92
N VAL A 82 -3.47 4.70 2.20
CA VAL A 82 -3.80 4.03 0.94
C VAL A 82 -3.67 2.53 1.18
N TYR A 83 -4.57 1.75 0.59
CA TYR A 83 -4.52 0.28 0.63
C TYR A 83 -4.63 -0.28 -0.79
N ALA A 84 -3.99 -1.42 -1.00
CA ALA A 84 -4.03 -2.16 -2.25
C ALA A 84 -4.05 -3.67 -1.97
N PRO A 85 -4.50 -4.51 -2.92
CA PRO A 85 -4.30 -5.94 -2.85
C PRO A 85 -2.81 -6.29 -2.92
N SER A 86 -2.40 -7.26 -2.13
CA SER A 86 -1.03 -7.75 -2.03
C SER A 86 -1.01 -9.26 -1.93
N TYR A 87 -0.06 -9.89 -2.62
CA TYR A 87 0.20 -11.33 -2.57
C TYR A 87 1.37 -11.66 -1.63
N VAL A 88 1.91 -10.66 -0.93
CA VAL A 88 3.17 -10.79 -0.19
C VAL A 88 3.05 -11.66 1.07
N GLU A 89 1.84 -11.82 1.64
CA GLU A 89 1.62 -12.72 2.78
C GLU A 89 1.55 -14.20 2.39
N ASN A 90 0.96 -14.49 1.23
CA ASN A 90 0.51 -15.82 0.85
C ASN A 90 1.23 -16.40 -0.39
N GLY A 91 2.09 -15.58 -1.02
CA GLY A 91 2.54 -15.78 -2.40
C GLY A 91 4.05 -15.67 -2.62
N LEU A 92 4.90 -15.81 -1.59
CA LEU A 92 6.33 -15.63 -1.74
C LEU A 92 7.09 -16.94 -1.93
N GLU A 93 7.90 -17.01 -2.99
CA GLU A 93 8.87 -18.08 -3.22
C GLU A 93 10.31 -17.54 -3.11
N PRO A 94 11.24 -18.28 -2.49
CA PRO A 94 12.64 -17.90 -2.49
C PRO A 94 13.23 -18.00 -3.90
N VAL A 95 13.87 -16.94 -4.37
CA VAL A 95 14.67 -16.96 -5.60
C VAL A 95 15.94 -17.78 -5.33
N GLN A 96 16.07 -18.92 -5.99
CA GLN A 96 17.22 -19.81 -5.81
C GLN A 96 18.54 -19.13 -6.18
N GLY A 97 19.59 -19.39 -5.41
CA GLY A 97 20.94 -18.86 -5.66
C GLY A 97 21.17 -17.40 -5.23
N THR A 98 20.25 -16.79 -4.47
CA THR A 98 20.39 -15.39 -4.03
C THR A 98 20.95 -15.28 -2.60
N SER A 99 21.91 -14.36 -2.41
CA SER A 99 22.46 -13.99 -1.09
C SER A 99 22.65 -12.48 -1.02
N PRO A 100 21.92 -11.74 -0.17
CA PRO A 100 20.85 -12.20 0.72
C PRO A 100 19.68 -12.83 -0.06
N GLN A 101 18.91 -13.70 0.63
CA GLN A 101 17.74 -14.35 0.05
C GLN A 101 16.79 -13.29 -0.53
N VAL A 102 16.35 -13.47 -1.76
CA VAL A 102 15.29 -12.65 -2.37
C VAL A 102 14.06 -13.52 -2.48
N PHE A 103 12.89 -12.92 -2.33
CA PHE A 103 11.63 -13.58 -2.59
C PHE A 103 11.02 -13.03 -3.87
N GLN A 104 10.13 -13.76 -4.50
CA GLN A 104 9.36 -13.30 -5.64
C GLN A 104 7.91 -13.74 -5.46
N ILE A 105 6.99 -13.06 -6.14
CA ILE A 105 5.64 -13.59 -6.28
C ILE A 105 5.74 -14.82 -7.19
N GLY A 106 5.61 -16.01 -6.61
CA GLY A 106 5.49 -17.28 -7.34
C GLY A 106 4.35 -17.26 -8.37
N ARG A 107 4.55 -18.03 -9.44
CA ARG A 107 3.74 -17.91 -10.67
C ARG A 107 2.42 -18.68 -10.65
N TYR A 108 2.16 -19.52 -9.62
CA TYR A 108 1.07 -20.50 -9.61
C TYR A 108 0.29 -20.52 -8.28
N TYR A 109 -0.13 -19.35 -7.78
CA TYR A 109 -0.93 -19.31 -6.56
C TYR A 109 -2.43 -19.44 -6.80
N THR A 110 -3.05 -20.24 -5.92
CA THR A 110 -4.50 -20.37 -5.76
C THR A 110 -5.04 -19.53 -4.59
N GLU A 111 -4.16 -18.88 -3.83
CA GLU A 111 -4.55 -18.11 -2.65
C GLU A 111 -4.94 -16.66 -3.01
N GLU A 112 -6.01 -16.18 -2.39
CA GLU A 112 -6.51 -14.83 -2.63
C GLU A 112 -5.55 -13.78 -2.01
N PRO A 113 -5.38 -12.61 -2.66
CA PRO A 113 -4.60 -11.52 -2.10
C PRO A 113 -5.23 -10.98 -0.81
N THR A 114 -4.44 -10.27 -0.02
CA THR A 114 -4.89 -9.51 1.16
C THR A 114 -4.78 -8.01 0.91
N PHE A 115 -5.56 -7.20 1.62
CA PHE A 115 -5.38 -5.76 1.65
C PHE A 115 -4.14 -5.40 2.49
N ALA A 116 -3.16 -4.76 1.87
CA ALA A 116 -1.99 -4.18 2.52
C ALA A 116 -2.03 -2.65 2.47
N GLU A 117 -1.46 -2.00 3.48
CA GLU A 117 -1.29 -0.55 3.50
C GLU A 117 -0.13 -0.17 2.57
N VAL A 118 -0.35 0.75 1.63
CA VAL A 118 0.66 1.24 0.69
C VAL A 118 1.39 2.42 1.31
N LEU A 119 2.70 2.29 1.43
CA LEU A 119 3.60 3.30 1.98
C LEU A 119 4.28 4.11 0.89
N VAL A 120 4.64 3.45 -0.21
CA VAL A 120 5.15 4.06 -1.43
C VAL A 120 4.50 3.36 -2.63
N ASP A 121 4.03 4.14 -3.58
CA ASP A 121 3.46 3.66 -4.84
C ASP A 121 4.32 4.17 -6.02
N GLY A 122 4.56 3.33 -7.01
CA GLY A 122 5.51 3.56 -8.10
C GLY A 122 6.11 2.25 -8.58
N GLU A 123 7.14 2.28 -9.42
CA GLU A 123 7.79 1.07 -9.97
C GLU A 123 8.18 0.07 -8.87
N ILE A 124 8.71 0.57 -7.76
CA ILE A 124 8.82 -0.17 -6.51
C ILE A 124 7.67 0.23 -5.60
N MET A 125 6.79 -0.73 -5.28
CA MET A 125 5.74 -0.55 -4.29
C MET A 125 6.22 -1.00 -2.93
N VAL A 126 5.99 -0.19 -1.90
CA VAL A 126 6.28 -0.58 -0.51
C VAL A 126 4.96 -0.76 0.22
N TYR A 127 4.78 -1.97 0.75
CA TYR A 127 3.60 -2.35 1.52
C TYR A 127 3.94 -2.52 2.98
N TYR A 128 2.96 -2.22 3.82
CA TYR A 128 2.92 -2.58 5.21
C TYR A 128 1.84 -3.64 5.43
N VAL A 129 2.26 -4.71 6.10
CA VAL A 129 1.53 -5.95 6.25
C VAL A 129 1.52 -6.34 7.73
N SER A 130 0.34 -6.66 8.26
CA SER A 130 0.16 -6.99 9.69
C SER A 130 -0.08 -8.49 9.84
N ASN A 131 0.99 -9.26 10.00
CA ASN A 131 0.85 -10.68 10.30
C ASN A 131 0.33 -10.88 11.73
N LEU A 132 -0.81 -11.55 11.84
CA LEU A 132 -1.29 -12.13 13.09
C LEU A 132 -0.49 -13.40 13.36
N ASN A 133 0.53 -13.30 14.20
CA ASN A 133 1.20 -14.47 14.73
C ASN A 133 0.30 -15.08 15.81
N LEU A 134 -0.42 -16.14 15.45
CA LEU A 134 -1.07 -17.03 16.41
C LEU A 134 0.01 -17.93 17.03
N GLY A 135 0.81 -17.34 17.92
CA GLY A 135 1.83 -18.06 18.66
C GLY A 135 1.16 -18.86 19.78
N GLY A 136 1.02 -20.17 19.59
CA GLY A 136 0.94 -21.12 20.70
C GLY A 136 2.25 -21.08 21.46
N GLY A 137 2.40 -20.10 22.35
CA GLY A 137 3.57 -19.96 23.21
C GLY A 137 3.66 -21.18 24.12
N GLY A 138 4.50 -22.14 23.75
CA GLY A 138 4.94 -23.25 24.60
C GLY A 138 5.82 -22.77 25.76
N GLY A 139 5.38 -21.74 26.48
CA GLY A 139 5.95 -21.33 27.75
C GLY A 139 5.22 -22.09 28.84
N MET A 140 5.81 -23.18 29.36
CA MET A 140 5.40 -23.73 30.64
C MET A 140 5.69 -22.68 31.71
N MET A 141 4.66 -21.94 32.16
CA MET A 141 4.76 -21.24 33.43
C MET A 141 4.68 -22.28 34.54
N PHE A 142 5.82 -22.66 35.10
CA PHE A 142 5.88 -23.33 36.40
C PHE A 142 5.52 -22.31 37.49
N GLY A 143 4.21 -22.11 37.69
CA GLY A 143 3.68 -21.38 38.83
C GLY A 143 3.60 -22.32 40.04
N THR A 144 4.38 -22.03 41.07
CA THR A 144 4.25 -22.65 42.39
C THR A 144 2.91 -22.26 43.02
N GLY A 145 1.88 -23.07 42.81
CA GLY A 145 0.62 -22.97 43.56
C GLY A 145 -0.63 -23.32 42.75
N GLY A 146 -1.17 -24.51 42.96
CA GLY A 146 -2.59 -24.82 42.79
C GLY A 146 -3.14 -24.91 41.36
N GLY A 147 -3.08 -26.12 40.79
CA GLY A 147 -4.13 -26.70 39.92
C GLY A 147 -4.61 -25.90 38.70
N GLY A 148 -3.95 -26.08 37.55
CA GLY A 148 -4.53 -25.80 36.24
C GLY A 148 -3.53 -25.34 35.20
N THR A 149 -3.21 -26.19 34.23
CA THR A 149 -2.49 -25.82 33.00
C THR A 149 -3.41 -24.99 32.10
N MET A 150 -3.31 -23.66 32.18
CA MET A 150 -4.03 -22.77 31.26
C MET A 150 -3.12 -22.43 30.07
N LEU A 151 -3.43 -22.99 28.90
CA LEU A 151 -2.80 -22.62 27.62
C LEU A 151 -3.19 -21.18 27.27
N SER A 152 -2.31 -20.23 27.53
CA SER A 152 -2.49 -18.83 27.11
C SER A 152 -2.18 -18.73 25.61
N ILE A 153 -3.22 -18.58 24.77
CA ILE A 153 -3.06 -18.24 23.36
C ILE A 153 -2.65 -16.76 23.30
N GLY A 154 -1.35 -16.51 23.13
CA GLY A 154 -0.82 -15.19 22.89
C GLY A 154 -1.03 -14.78 21.44
N VAL A 155 -1.95 -13.86 21.18
CA VAL A 155 -2.08 -13.23 19.87
C VAL A 155 -1.09 -12.07 19.80
N SER A 156 -0.01 -12.23 19.03
CA SER A 156 0.93 -11.13 18.75
C SER A 156 0.76 -10.67 17.31
N LYS A 157 0.75 -9.36 17.07
CA LYS A 157 0.74 -8.81 15.72
C LYS A 157 2.15 -8.33 15.39
N SER A 158 2.82 -9.03 14.48
CA SER A 158 4.11 -8.58 13.95
C SER A 158 3.87 -7.75 12.69
N LYS A 159 4.66 -6.69 12.55
CA LYS A 159 4.50 -5.66 11.54
C LYS A 159 5.66 -5.77 10.55
N TYR A 160 5.38 -6.16 9.33
CA TYR A 160 6.39 -6.29 8.29
C TYR A 160 6.12 -5.29 7.18
N ALA A 161 7.18 -4.68 6.66
CA ALA A 161 7.10 -3.94 5.42
C ALA A 161 7.88 -4.67 4.34
N TYR A 162 7.39 -4.60 3.11
CA TYR A 162 7.96 -5.29 1.95
C TYR A 162 8.00 -4.35 0.76
N ALA A 163 9.09 -4.37 0.00
CA ALA A 163 9.17 -3.74 -1.30
C ALA A 163 9.00 -4.77 -2.41
N LEU A 164 8.15 -4.47 -3.38
CA LEU A 164 7.94 -5.21 -4.61
C LEU A 164 8.37 -4.34 -5.80
N LYS A 165 9.33 -4.80 -6.61
CA LYS A 165 9.64 -4.16 -7.90
C LYS A 165 8.73 -4.77 -8.98
N LYS A 166 7.84 -3.96 -9.57
CA LYS A 166 6.79 -4.44 -10.49
C LYS A 166 7.36 -5.12 -11.72
N SER A 167 8.39 -4.53 -12.34
CA SER A 167 9.00 -5.06 -13.56
C SER A 167 9.64 -6.44 -13.39
N THR A 168 10.17 -6.74 -12.20
CA THR A 168 10.88 -8.01 -11.94
C THR A 168 10.06 -9.01 -11.13
N GLY A 169 9.02 -8.54 -10.42
CA GLY A 169 8.27 -9.36 -9.46
C GLY A 169 9.07 -9.70 -8.20
N GLU A 170 10.27 -9.14 -8.03
CA GLU A 170 11.12 -9.36 -6.87
C GLU A 170 10.55 -8.64 -5.64
N VAL A 171 10.50 -9.37 -4.53
CA VAL A 171 10.05 -8.89 -3.23
C VAL A 171 11.20 -8.99 -2.22
N ILE A 172 11.43 -7.89 -1.51
CA ILE A 172 12.34 -7.84 -0.37
C ILE A 172 11.58 -7.39 0.87
N GLU A 173 11.94 -7.94 2.03
CA GLU A 173 11.44 -7.46 3.32
C GLU A 173 12.25 -6.23 3.76
N ILE A 174 11.56 -5.12 4.03
CA ILE A 174 12.09 -3.89 4.60
C ILE A 174 11.65 -3.87 6.07
N ASN A 175 12.37 -4.59 6.93
CA ASN A 175 11.99 -4.84 8.33
C ASN A 175 11.64 -3.55 9.13
N SER A 176 10.54 -3.62 9.91
CA SER A 176 10.29 -2.73 11.05
C SER A 176 10.44 -3.47 12.40
N ASN A 177 11.45 -3.07 13.18
CA ASN A 177 11.67 -3.28 14.62
C ASN A 177 11.56 -4.68 15.28
N THR A 178 11.42 -5.80 14.56
CA THR A 178 11.47 -7.14 15.21
C THR A 178 12.19 -8.19 14.37
N ASN A 179 12.54 -9.33 14.99
CA ASN A 179 13.27 -10.45 14.37
C ASN A 179 12.50 -11.03 13.16
N GLY A 180 12.68 -10.44 11.98
CA GLY A 180 12.12 -10.90 10.71
C GLY A 180 12.97 -11.96 10.01
N LEU A 181 12.50 -12.42 8.85
CA LEU A 181 13.13 -13.48 8.02
C LEU A 181 14.57 -13.13 7.61
N PHE A 182 14.90 -11.84 7.60
CA PHE A 182 16.24 -11.33 7.40
C PHE A 182 16.81 -10.84 8.72
N SER A 183 17.80 -11.58 9.23
CA SER A 183 18.65 -11.21 10.37
C SER A 183 18.86 -9.69 10.48
N ASN A 184 18.95 -9.15 11.71
CA ASN A 184 19.24 -7.75 12.07
C ASN A 184 20.51 -7.11 11.42
N SER A 185 21.14 -7.77 10.46
CA SER A 185 22.29 -7.29 9.70
C SER A 185 21.91 -6.15 8.77
N LYS A 186 22.23 -4.93 9.21
CA LYS A 186 22.26 -3.69 8.41
C LYS A 186 22.81 -3.91 6.99
N LYS A 187 23.89 -4.70 6.87
CA LYS A 187 24.57 -5.03 5.62
C LYS A 187 23.65 -5.75 4.61
N LYS A 188 22.84 -6.72 5.06
CA LYS A 188 21.93 -7.45 4.18
C LYS A 188 20.81 -6.54 3.64
N ARG A 189 20.29 -5.62 4.46
CA ARG A 189 19.27 -4.65 4.01
C ARG A 189 19.82 -3.68 2.96
N THR A 190 21.04 -3.18 3.18
CA THR A 190 21.73 -2.34 2.17
C THR A 190 21.90 -3.08 0.85
N ILE A 191 22.37 -4.34 0.87
CA ILE A 191 22.52 -5.16 -0.35
C ILE A 191 21.17 -5.40 -1.04
N ALA A 192 20.10 -5.65 -0.28
CA ALA A 192 18.78 -5.89 -0.84
C ALA A 192 18.21 -4.65 -1.55
N LEU A 193 18.27 -3.47 -0.93
CA LEU A 193 17.82 -2.24 -1.59
C LEU A 193 18.72 -1.90 -2.79
N ALA A 194 20.04 -2.00 -2.64
CA ALA A 194 21.02 -1.80 -3.71
C ALA A 194 20.64 -2.58 -4.97
N ARG A 195 20.26 -3.85 -4.81
CA ARG A 195 19.82 -4.69 -5.91
C ARG A 195 18.56 -4.18 -6.61
N LEU A 196 17.59 -3.63 -5.88
CA LEU A 196 16.35 -3.14 -6.47
C LEU A 196 16.54 -1.87 -7.30
N ILE A 197 17.52 -1.03 -6.96
CA ILE A 197 17.77 0.27 -7.58
C ILE A 197 19.03 0.31 -8.46
N ASN A 198 19.66 -0.85 -8.73
CA ASN A 198 20.96 -0.94 -9.40
C ASN A 198 20.95 -0.44 -10.86
N ASP A 199 19.77 -0.34 -11.46
CA ASP A 199 19.51 0.25 -12.76
C ASP A 199 19.57 1.79 -12.75
N GLU A 200 19.63 2.42 -11.56
CA GLU A 200 19.93 3.85 -11.37
C GLU A 200 21.28 4.04 -10.68
N PRO A 201 22.40 4.02 -11.43
CA PRO A 201 23.75 3.98 -10.86
C PRO A 201 24.11 5.21 -10.01
N GLU A 202 23.60 6.40 -10.36
CA GLU A 202 23.83 7.63 -9.58
C GLU A 202 23.12 7.57 -8.22
N LEU A 203 21.84 7.20 -8.22
CA LEU A 203 21.07 7.04 -6.99
C LEU A 203 21.65 5.93 -6.10
N PHE A 204 22.11 4.85 -6.71
CA PHE A 204 22.78 3.76 -6.02
C PHE A 204 24.09 4.24 -5.36
N ALA A 205 24.93 4.97 -6.07
CA ALA A 205 26.16 5.52 -5.51
C ALA A 205 25.89 6.49 -4.34
N GLU A 206 24.85 7.33 -4.43
CA GLU A 206 24.43 8.16 -3.29
C GLU A 206 24.04 7.31 -2.08
N PHE A 207 23.26 6.25 -2.31
CA PHE A 207 22.82 5.35 -1.26
C PHE A 207 23.99 4.65 -0.56
N GLU A 208 25.01 4.20 -1.31
CA GLU A 208 26.20 3.54 -0.73
C GLU A 208 27.00 4.45 0.21
N ASN A 209 26.93 5.77 0.00
CA ASN A 209 27.63 6.76 0.82
C ASN A 209 26.90 7.10 2.13
N GLU A 210 25.71 6.54 2.37
CA GLU A 210 24.93 6.81 3.57
C GLU A 210 25.54 6.17 4.82
N LYS A 211 25.64 6.96 5.90
CA LYS A 211 26.29 6.53 7.16
C LYS A 211 25.36 5.65 8.02
N LYS A 212 24.05 5.88 7.90
CA LYS A 212 23.00 5.16 8.63
C LYS A 212 22.07 4.50 7.63
N TYR A 213 21.56 3.32 7.97
CA TYR A 213 20.65 2.56 7.11
C TYR A 213 19.48 2.13 7.99
N ASP A 214 18.49 3.03 8.07
CA ASP A 214 17.23 2.86 8.78
C ASP A 214 16.05 2.89 7.80
N TYR A 215 14.88 2.55 8.34
CA TYR A 215 13.65 2.41 7.57
C TYR A 215 13.28 3.66 6.77
N ASP A 216 13.37 4.84 7.38
CA ASP A 216 13.01 6.11 6.72
C ASP A 216 13.94 6.40 5.54
N LEU A 217 15.22 6.08 5.67
CA LEU A 217 16.17 6.17 4.56
C LEU A 217 15.78 5.22 3.41
N PHE A 218 15.41 3.97 3.71
CA PHE A 218 14.96 3.02 2.68
C PHE A 218 13.76 3.57 1.91
N ILE A 219 12.75 4.08 2.62
CA ILE A 219 11.56 4.70 2.02
C ILE A 219 11.96 5.90 1.13
N LYS A 220 12.83 6.79 1.62
CA LYS A 220 13.32 7.95 0.87
C LYS A 220 13.96 7.57 -0.46
N TYR A 221 14.83 6.56 -0.47
CA TYR A 221 15.50 6.14 -1.72
C TYR A 221 14.55 5.44 -2.68
N VAL A 222 13.59 4.65 -2.17
CA VAL A 222 12.54 4.08 -3.01
C VAL A 222 11.67 5.16 -3.65
N MET A 223 11.28 6.19 -2.91
CA MET A 223 10.52 7.32 -3.46
C MET A 223 11.31 8.03 -4.57
N ARG A 224 12.58 8.35 -4.33
CA ARG A 224 13.45 8.98 -5.35
C ARG A 224 13.61 8.10 -6.59
N TYR A 225 13.79 6.80 -6.42
CA TYR A 225 13.86 5.86 -7.53
C TYR A 225 12.57 5.89 -8.36
N ASN A 226 11.40 5.85 -7.71
CA ASN A 226 10.11 5.92 -8.40
C ASN A 226 9.90 7.24 -9.15
N GLU A 227 10.33 8.38 -8.57
CA GLU A 227 10.30 9.68 -9.24
C GLU A 227 11.17 9.69 -10.50
N LEU A 228 12.38 9.10 -10.43
CA LEU A 228 13.27 8.94 -11.58
C LEU A 228 12.60 8.07 -12.66
N GLN A 229 12.05 6.91 -12.30
CA GLN A 229 11.35 6.05 -13.26
C GLN A 229 10.17 6.78 -13.92
N LEU A 230 9.37 7.50 -13.13
CA LEU A 230 8.22 8.27 -13.64
C LEU A 230 8.66 9.38 -14.62
N SER A 231 9.82 9.99 -14.38
CA SER A 231 10.37 11.03 -15.27
C SER A 231 10.82 10.45 -16.62
N LYS A 232 11.27 9.20 -16.64
CA LYS A 232 11.71 8.47 -17.84
C LYS A 232 10.55 7.96 -18.69
N THR A 233 9.39 7.74 -18.08
CA THR A 233 8.19 7.29 -18.79
C THR A 233 7.63 8.42 -19.67
N SER A 234 7.24 8.11 -20.91
CA SER A 234 6.64 9.09 -21.83
C SER A 234 5.33 9.65 -21.26
N SER A 235 4.91 10.86 -21.68
CA SER A 235 3.68 11.51 -21.17
C SER A 235 2.41 10.65 -21.39
N GLU A 236 2.40 9.83 -22.45
CA GLU A 236 1.26 8.93 -22.74
C GLU A 236 1.26 7.67 -21.85
N GLU A 237 2.42 7.10 -21.54
CA GLU A 237 2.53 5.96 -20.63
C GLU A 237 2.32 6.36 -19.18
N ARG A 238 2.68 7.59 -18.79
CA ARG A 238 2.39 8.14 -17.46
C ARG A 238 0.89 8.17 -17.13
N LYS A 239 0.03 8.41 -18.13
CA LYS A 239 -1.43 8.36 -17.96
C LYS A 239 -1.96 6.94 -17.80
N LYS A 240 -1.30 5.95 -18.42
CA LYS A 240 -1.65 4.53 -18.27
C LYS A 240 -1.25 3.98 -16.90
N LEU A 241 -0.08 4.35 -16.37
CA LEU A 241 0.42 3.90 -15.05
C LEU A 241 -0.46 4.29 -13.85
N ILE A 242 -1.33 5.29 -14.00
CA ILE A 242 -2.31 5.68 -12.97
C ILE A 242 -3.54 4.74 -12.98
N ILE A 243 -3.72 3.96 -14.04
CA ILE A 243 -4.94 3.18 -14.33
C ILE A 243 -4.72 1.64 -14.21
N TYR A 244 -3.48 1.16 -14.08
CA TYR A 244 -3.17 -0.30 -14.02
C TYR A 244 -2.71 -0.81 -12.66
#